data_AF-A0A1I1YZP6-F1
#
_entry.id   AF-A0A1I1YZP6-F1
#
_cell.length_a   1.000
_cell.length_b   1.000
_cell.length_c   1.000
_cell.angle_alpha   90.00
_cell.angle_beta   90.00
_cell.angle_gamma   90.00
#
_symmetry.space_group_name_H-M   'P 1'
#
loop_
_entity.id
_entity.type
_entity.pdbx_description
1 polymer ?
#
loop_
_entity_poly.entity_id
_entity_poly.type
_entity_poly.pdbx_seq_one_letter_code
_entity_poly.pdbx_strand_id
1 'polypeptide(L)'
;MKPRALQVIDNHFVFEDKSRIPFDNIIWATGFQSNYSWVSIPEAFNDDGKPIHKRGVSAVNGLYFLGLPWQNRRGSALIGGVGEDAKYLLNYFS
;
A
#
# COMPACT_ATOMS: atom_id res chain seq x y z
N MET A 1 2.57 14.43 -24.78
CA MET A 1 2.94 13.54 -23.65
C MET A 1 3.79 12.41 -24.21
N LYS A 2 4.82 11.93 -23.50
CA LYS A 2 5.62 10.77 -23.95
C LYS A 2 4.86 9.46 -23.68
N PRO A 3 5.04 8.42 -24.50
CA PRO A 3 4.43 7.11 -24.24
C PRO A 3 5.11 6.43 -23.03
N ARG A 4 4.76 5.17 -22.72
CA ARG A 4 5.31 4.48 -21.54
C ARG A 4 6.84 4.35 -21.64
N ALA A 5 7.54 4.63 -20.54
CA ALA A 5 8.96 4.34 -20.42
C ALA A 5 9.17 2.83 -20.29
N LEU A 6 10.06 2.27 -21.13
CA LEU A 6 10.33 0.84 -21.19
C LEU A 6 11.58 0.47 -20.40
N GLN A 7 12.64 1.26 -20.54
CA GLN A 7 13.94 0.99 -19.92
C GLN A 7 14.77 2.26 -19.82
N VAL A 8 15.81 2.19 -19.01
CA VAL A 8 16.90 3.17 -18.95
C VAL A 8 18.14 2.52 -19.52
N ILE A 9 18.77 3.17 -20.49
CA ILE A 9 20.08 2.79 -21.02
C ILE A 9 21.00 3.99 -20.78
N ASP A 10 22.09 3.76 -20.06
CA ASP A 10 22.98 4.82 -19.56
C ASP A 10 22.17 5.92 -18.86
N ASN A 11 22.20 7.15 -19.39
CA ASN A 11 21.46 8.30 -18.89
C ASN A 11 20.25 8.65 -19.77
N HIS A 12 19.70 7.69 -20.53
CA HIS A 12 18.54 7.92 -21.40
C HIS A 12 17.36 7.01 -21.05
N PHE A 13 16.18 7.59 -20.91
CA PHE A 13 14.93 6.84 -20.96
C PHE A 13 14.62 6.43 -22.40
N VAL A 14 14.23 5.17 -22.61
CA VAL A 14 13.71 4.66 -23.88
C VAL A 14 12.21 4.43 -23.74
N PHE A 15 11.43 4.99 -24.67
CA PHE A 15 9.97 4.92 -24.67
C PHE A 15 9.46 3.97 -25.76
N GLU A 16 8.18 3.57 -25.71
CA GLU A 16 7.55 2.65 -26.67
C GLU A 16 7.64 3.12 -28.13
N ASP A 17 7.59 4.43 -28.37
CA ASP A 17 7.77 5.03 -29.70
C ASP A 17 9.22 5.06 -30.17
N LYS A 18 10.13 4.39 -29.44
CA LYS A 18 11.59 4.36 -29.64
C LYS A 18 12.28 5.71 -29.41
N SER A 19 11.56 6.74 -28.99
CA SER A 19 12.18 8.02 -28.63
C SER A 19 13.05 7.86 -27.38
N ARG A 20 14.05 8.74 -27.26
CA ARG A 20 14.99 8.76 -26.14
C ARG A 20 15.06 10.14 -25.52
N ILE A 21 15.19 10.21 -24.20
CA ILE A 21 15.35 11.48 -23.47
C ILE A 21 16.45 11.32 -22.42
N PRO A 22 17.46 12.22 -22.40
CA PRO A 22 18.50 12.20 -21.38
C PRO A 22 17.98 12.66 -20.00
N PHE A 23 18.63 12.22 -18.93
CA PHE A 23 18.40 12.69 -17.56
C PHE A 23 19.71 12.75 -16.78
N ASP A 24 19.78 13.63 -15.78
CA ASP A 24 20.91 13.69 -14.85
C ASP A 24 20.58 13.06 -13.49
N ASN A 25 19.29 13.08 -13.11
CA ASN A 25 18.81 12.61 -11.81
C ASN A 25 17.46 11.91 -11.96
N ILE A 26 17.19 10.91 -11.11
CA ILE A 26 15.91 10.20 -11.02
C ILE A 26 15.36 10.35 -9.60
N ILE A 27 14.10 10.77 -9.49
CA ILE A 27 13.35 10.76 -8.22
C ILE A 27 12.27 9.68 -8.30
N TRP A 28 12.37 8.68 -7.44
CA TRP A 28 11.36 7.64 -7.31
C TRP A 28 10.21 8.11 -6.42
N ALA A 29 9.16 8.63 -7.04
CA ALA A 29 7.91 9.03 -6.38
C ALA A 29 6.80 7.97 -6.54
N THR A 30 7.17 6.68 -6.58
CA THR A 30 6.28 5.55 -6.89
C THR A 30 5.55 4.98 -5.66
N GLY A 31 5.60 5.67 -4.52
CA GLY A 31 4.98 5.25 -3.27
C GLY A 31 5.82 4.26 -2.47
N PHE A 32 5.16 3.54 -1.57
CA PHE A 32 5.77 2.57 -0.64
C PHE A 32 4.94 1.28 -0.60
N GLN A 33 5.51 0.23 -0.03
CA GLN A 33 4.80 -1.03 0.24
C GLN A 33 4.67 -1.24 1.75
N SER A 34 3.55 -1.81 2.19
CA SER A 34 3.40 -2.22 3.57
C SER A 34 4.32 -3.40 3.88
N ASN A 35 4.99 -3.37 5.03
CA ASN A 35 5.80 -4.49 5.51
C ASN A 35 5.24 -5.00 6.84
N TYR A 36 4.75 -6.24 6.83
CA TYR A 36 4.18 -6.91 8.01
C TYR A 36 5.05 -8.04 8.56
N SER A 37 6.31 -8.18 8.11
CA SER A 37 7.24 -9.23 8.56
C SER A 37 7.47 -9.29 10.08
N TRP A 38 7.18 -8.21 10.79
CA TRP A 38 7.26 -8.14 12.25
C TRP A 38 6.08 -8.82 12.97
N VAL A 39 4.97 -9.08 12.27
CA VAL A 39 3.81 -9.79 12.80
C VAL A 39 4.01 -11.29 12.59
N SER A 40 4.44 -12.00 13.62
CA SER A 40 4.72 -13.45 13.57
C SER A 40 3.44 -14.30 13.69
N ILE A 41 2.41 -13.97 12.90
CA ILE A 41 1.12 -14.68 12.84
C ILE A 41 0.79 -14.92 11.37
N PRO A 42 1.29 -16.01 10.76
CA PRO A 42 1.15 -16.25 9.33
C PRO A 42 -0.29 -16.29 8.83
N GLU A 43 -1.21 -16.86 9.61
CA GLU A 43 -2.64 -16.97 9.28
C GLU A 43 -3.38 -15.63 9.21
N ALA A 44 -2.74 -14.53 9.66
CA ALA A 44 -3.29 -13.18 9.55
C ALA A 44 -3.12 -12.58 8.14
N PHE A 45 -2.36 -13.22 7.25
CA PHE A 45 -2.01 -12.72 5.92
C PHE A 45 -2.36 -13.72 4.82
N ASN A 46 -2.67 -13.22 3.63
CA ASN A 46 -2.84 -14.05 2.44
C ASN A 46 -1.50 -14.34 1.74
N ASP A 47 -1.53 -15.08 0.64
CA ASP A 47 -0.33 -15.44 -0.14
C ASP A 47 0.44 -14.22 -0.70
N ASP A 48 -0.24 -13.07 -0.85
CA ASP A 48 0.37 -11.80 -1.25
C ASP A 48 0.98 -11.01 -0.06
N GLY A 49 0.95 -11.56 1.15
CA GLY A 49 1.39 -10.90 2.38
C GLY A 49 0.46 -9.78 2.85
N LYS A 50 -0.78 -9.72 2.35
CA LYS A 50 -1.77 -8.70 2.74
C LYS A 50 -2.60 -9.16 3.93
N PRO A 51 -2.91 -8.27 4.89
CA PRO A 51 -3.79 -8.56 6.01
C PRO A 51 -5.15 -9.12 5.57
N ILE A 52 -5.56 -10.25 6.15
CA ILE A 52 -6.91 -10.80 5.99
C ILE A 52 -7.80 -10.16 7.07
N HIS A 53 -8.76 -9.34 6.65
CA HIS A 53 -9.68 -8.67 7.56
C HIS A 53 -11.00 -8.25 6.91
N LYS A 54 -12.00 -7.93 7.73
CA LYS A 54 -13.20 -7.19 7.32
C LYS A 54 -13.28 -5.87 8.10
N ARG A 55 -13.10 -4.73 7.41
CA ARG A 55 -13.03 -3.38 8.02
C ARG A 55 -12.05 -3.25 9.20
N GLY A 56 -10.98 -4.03 9.20
CA GLY A 56 -9.97 -4.05 10.26
C GLY A 56 -10.10 -5.21 11.24
N VAL A 57 -11.21 -5.93 11.29
CA VAL A 57 -11.36 -7.11 12.14
C VAL A 57 -10.69 -8.31 11.48
N SER A 58 -9.64 -8.85 12.08
CA SER A 58 -8.94 -10.05 11.59
C SER A 58 -9.76 -11.32 11.84
N ALA A 59 -9.44 -12.39 11.11
CA ALA A 59 -9.87 -13.74 11.47
C ALA A 59 -9.16 -14.26 12.74
N VAL A 60 -7.99 -13.71 13.07
CA VAL A 60 -7.25 -14.05 14.28
C VAL A 60 -7.83 -13.28 15.46
N ASN A 61 -8.30 -14.00 16.47
CA ASN A 61 -8.91 -13.39 17.65
C ASN A 61 -7.90 -12.50 18.40
N GLY A 62 -8.33 -11.28 18.76
CA GLY A 62 -7.48 -10.30 19.42
C GLY A 62 -6.56 -9.50 18.49
N LEU A 63 -6.52 -9.80 17.19
CA LEU A 63 -5.77 -9.03 16.20
C LEU A 63 -6.70 -8.14 15.39
N TYR A 64 -6.33 -6.87 15.26
CA TYR A 64 -7.07 -5.89 14.48
C TYR A 64 -6.11 -5.03 13.67
N PHE A 65 -6.57 -4.60 12.49
CA PHE A 65 -5.84 -3.73 11.59
C PHE A 65 -6.53 -2.36 11.51
N LEU A 66 -5.74 -1.31 11.50
CA LEU A 66 -6.22 0.07 11.44
C LEU A 66 -5.33 0.89 10.50
N GLY A 67 -5.92 1.84 9.79
CA GLY A 67 -5.17 2.74 8.91
C GLY A 67 -4.80 2.12 7.56
N LEU A 68 -5.43 1.01 7.16
CA LEU A 68 -5.13 0.39 5.87
C LEU A 68 -5.74 1.18 4.70
N PRO A 69 -5.06 1.26 3.54
CA PRO A 69 -5.65 1.82 2.33
C PRO A 69 -6.95 1.10 1.98
N TRP A 70 -8.01 1.86 1.69
CA TRP A 70 -9.32 1.31 1.33
C TRP A 70 -9.92 0.33 2.35
N GLN A 71 -9.55 0.41 3.64
CA GLN A 71 -10.07 -0.47 4.68
C GLN A 71 -11.61 -0.47 4.77
N ASN A 72 -12.18 0.74 4.83
CA ASN A 72 -13.61 0.98 4.79
C ASN A 72 -13.96 2.11 3.80
N ARG A 73 -13.07 3.10 3.69
CA ARG A 73 -13.22 4.26 2.82
C ARG A 73 -11.86 4.73 2.30
N ARG A 74 -11.85 5.54 1.25
CA ARG A 74 -10.61 6.10 0.67
C ARG A 74 -9.72 6.81 1.71
N GLY A 75 -10.34 7.48 2.68
CA GLY A 75 -9.64 8.21 3.75
C GLY A 75 -9.12 7.35 4.90
N SER A 76 -9.32 6.04 4.90
CA SER A 76 -8.97 5.15 6.02
C SER A 76 -7.49 5.22 6.41
N ALA A 77 -6.59 5.39 5.43
CA ALA A 77 -5.15 5.51 5.66
C ALA A 77 -4.66 6.94 5.96
N LEU A 78 -5.58 7.92 6.07
CA LEU A 78 -5.24 9.33 6.27
C LEU A 78 -5.52 9.73 7.71
N ILE A 79 -4.69 10.63 8.26
CA ILE A 79 -4.84 11.16 9.63
C ILE A 79 -6.27 11.68 9.87
N GLY A 80 -6.84 12.42 8.91
CA GLY A 80 -8.20 12.96 9.02
C GLY A 80 -9.33 11.93 8.85
N GLY A 81 -9.03 10.69 8.46
CA GLY A 81 -10.04 9.67 8.15
C GLY A 81 -9.94 8.39 9.00
N VAL A 82 -8.78 8.06 9.55
CA VAL A 82 -8.57 6.82 10.31
C VAL A 82 -9.44 6.71 11.58
N GLY A 83 -9.81 7.86 12.17
CA GLY A 83 -10.60 7.90 13.41
C GLY A 83 -11.96 7.20 13.34
N GLU A 84 -12.64 7.22 12.19
CA GLU A 84 -13.92 6.53 12.05
C GLU A 84 -13.76 5.00 11.99
N ASP A 85 -12.65 4.51 11.45
CA ASP A 85 -12.35 3.08 11.48
C ASP A 85 -11.95 2.64 12.90
N ALA A 86 -11.22 3.48 13.63
CA ALA A 86 -10.92 3.24 15.03
C ALA A 86 -12.20 3.15 15.88
N LYS A 87 -13.14 4.09 15.72
CA LYS A 87 -14.46 4.06 16.38
C LYS A 87 -15.24 2.79 16.05
N TYR A 88 -15.19 2.33 14.81
CA TYR A 88 -15.84 1.08 14.42
C TYR A 88 -15.24 -0.13 15.15
N LEU A 89 -13.90 -0.19 15.27
CA LEU A 89 -13.21 -1.28 15.96
C LEU A 89 -13.47 -1.32 17.47
N LEU A 90 -13.78 -0.18 18.11
CA LEU A 90 -14.13 -0.16 19.54
C LEU A 90 -15.31 -1.06 19.90
N ASN A 91 -16.23 -1.34 18.96
CA ASN A 91 -17.35 -2.26 19.19
C ASN A 91 -16.93 -3.73 19.35
N TYR A 92 -15.65 -4.05 19.13
CA TYR A 92 -15.09 -5.39 19.20
C TYR A 92 -14.13 -5.57 20.38
N PHE A 93 -13.81 -4.51 21.12
CA PHE A 93 -13.06 -4.62 22.36
C PHE A 93 -14.03 -4.91 23.51
N SER A 94 -13.67 -5.90 24.34
CA SER A 94 -14.40 -6.25 25.57
C SER A 94 -13.88 -5.45 26.76
#